data_AF-A0A2V6GNA6-F1
#
_entry.id   AF-A0A2V6GNA6-F1
#
_cell.length_a   1.000
_cell.length_b   1.000
_cell.length_c   1.000
_cell.angle_alpha   90.00
_cell.angle_beta   90.00
_cell.angle_gamma   90.00
#
_symmetry.space_group_name_H-M   'P 1'
#
loop_
_entity.id
_entity.type
_entity.pdbx_description
1 polymer ?
#
loop_
_entity_poly.entity_id
_entity_poly.type
_entity_poly.pdbx_seq_one_letter_code
_entity_poly.pdbx_strand_id
1 'polypeptide(L)'
;KLALGHFSLEQAAKYLHEKVPMDEQTARQEAIAFSTGPGQAITYQIGKLQIMKFLAEARMQQGDKFNLRTFHDFVWKNGNVPISLQRWEYLGDATEVPK
;
A
#
# COMPACT_ATOMS: atom_id res chain seq x y z
N LYS A 1 -3.33 6.47 -13.60
CA LYS A 1 -3.94 7.09 -14.80
C LYS A 1 -3.58 8.55 -14.91
N LEU A 2 -3.89 9.39 -13.91
CA LEU A 2 -3.52 10.81 -13.88
C LEU A 2 -2.00 11.04 -13.99
N ALA A 3 -1.20 10.44 -13.10
CA ALA A 3 0.26 10.57 -13.11
C ALA A 3 0.96 10.05 -14.38
N LEU A 4 0.27 9.22 -15.19
CA LEU A 4 0.80 8.69 -16.46
C LEU A 4 0.34 9.53 -17.66
N GLY A 5 -0.37 10.64 -17.45
CA GLY A 5 -0.94 11.46 -18.52
C GLY A 5 -2.12 10.83 -19.25
N HIS A 6 -2.63 9.68 -18.81
CA HIS A 6 -3.78 9.03 -19.46
C HIS A 6 -5.10 9.73 -19.14
N PHE A 7 -5.16 10.46 -18.02
CA PHE A 7 -6.30 11.29 -17.63
C PHE A 7 -5.85 12.75 -17.49
N SER A 8 -6.69 13.68 -17.94
CA SER A 8 -6.64 15.08 -17.48
C SER A 8 -7.11 15.18 -16.01
N LEU A 9 -6.87 16.33 -15.39
CA LEU A 9 -7.36 16.62 -14.04
C LEU A 9 -8.88 16.47 -13.94
N GLU A 10 -9.62 17.01 -14.91
CA GLU A 10 -11.09 16.94 -14.97
C GLU A 10 -11.58 15.49 -15.13
N GLN A 11 -10.91 14.70 -15.97
CA GLN A 11 -11.24 13.28 -16.13
C GLN A 11 -10.99 12.48 -14.84
N ALA A 12 -9.92 12.80 -14.11
CA ALA A 12 -9.63 12.18 -12.83
C ALA A 12 -10.67 12.58 -11.76
N ALA A 13 -11.04 13.86 -11.68
CA ALA A 13 -12.08 14.35 -10.77
C ALA A 13 -13.44 13.69 -11.06
N LYS A 14 -13.87 13.68 -12.33
CA LYS A 14 -15.10 12.99 -12.75
C LYS A 14 -15.07 11.51 -12.39
N TYR A 15 -13.95 10.83 -12.63
CA TYR A 15 -13.80 9.43 -12.27
C TYR A 15 -13.93 9.20 -10.76
N LEU A 16 -13.38 10.08 -9.92
CA LEU A 16 -13.52 9.98 -8.46
C LEU A 16 -14.97 10.15 -8.02
N HIS A 17 -15.66 11.18 -8.52
CA HIS A 17 -17.06 11.43 -8.24
C HIS A 17 -17.98 10.26 -8.62
N GLU A 18 -17.71 9.60 -9.76
CA GLU A 18 -18.51 8.47 -10.23
C GLU A 18 -18.23 7.16 -9.47
N LYS A 19 -17.01 6.99 -8.93
CA LYS A 19 -16.58 5.72 -8.30
C LYS A 19 -16.60 5.74 -6.79
N VAL A 20 -16.62 6.91 -6.19
CA VAL A 20 -16.64 7.11 -4.75
C VAL A 20 -17.78 8.07 -4.45
N PRO A 21 -18.63 7.81 -3.44
CA PRO A 21 -19.71 8.69 -3.06
C PRO A 21 -19.15 9.96 -2.39
N MET A 22 -18.67 10.89 -3.20
CA MET A 22 -18.16 12.20 -2.81
C MET A 22 -18.74 13.25 -3.76
N ASP A 23 -18.90 14.49 -3.31
CA ASP A 23 -19.35 15.59 -4.18
C ASP A 23 -18.26 16.01 -5.17
N GLU A 24 -18.68 16.78 -6.18
CA GLU A 24 -17.81 17.23 -7.28
C GLU A 24 -16.64 18.10 -6.82
N GLN A 25 -16.86 18.95 -5.81
CA GLN A 25 -15.83 19.84 -5.29
C GLN A 25 -14.74 19.03 -4.57
N THR A 26 -15.13 18.10 -3.71
CA THR A 26 -14.18 17.17 -3.06
C THR A 26 -13.45 16.32 -4.10
N ALA A 27 -14.14 15.77 -5.10
CA ALA A 27 -13.50 14.97 -6.14
C ALA A 27 -12.44 15.76 -6.93
N ARG A 28 -12.69 17.05 -7.21
CA ARG A 28 -11.72 17.94 -7.83
C ARG A 28 -10.51 18.18 -6.94
N GLN A 29 -10.72 18.45 -5.65
CA GLN A 29 -9.63 18.68 -4.70
C GLN A 29 -8.74 17.44 -4.55
N GLU A 30 -9.32 16.25 -4.46
CA GLU A 30 -8.59 14.98 -4.43
C GLU A 30 -7.78 14.76 -5.71
N ALA A 31 -8.37 15.00 -6.89
CA ALA A 31 -7.63 14.91 -8.16
C ALA A 31 -6.44 15.87 -8.21
N ILE A 32 -6.59 17.10 -7.68
CA ILE A 32 -5.48 18.07 -7.57
C ILE A 32 -4.41 17.52 -6.63
N ALA A 33 -4.78 17.04 -5.45
CA ALA A 33 -3.84 16.47 -4.49
C ALA A 33 -3.06 15.28 -5.08
N PHE A 34 -3.72 14.40 -5.84
CA PHE A 34 -3.06 13.28 -6.51
C PHE A 34 -2.10 13.71 -7.63
N SER A 35 -2.31 14.90 -8.20
CA SER A 35 -1.42 15.47 -9.21
C SER A 35 -0.12 16.05 -8.62
N THR A 36 -0.15 16.55 -7.38
CA THR A 36 1.03 17.18 -6.74
C THR A 36 2.00 16.15 -6.18
N GLY A 37 1.51 14.98 -5.77
CA GLY A 37 2.32 13.87 -5.25
C GLY A 37 2.05 12.55 -5.97
N PRO A 38 2.61 12.32 -7.18
CA PRO A 38 2.46 11.06 -7.89
C PRO A 38 2.86 9.87 -7.02
N GLY A 39 1.95 8.90 -6.90
CA GLY A 39 2.17 7.67 -6.13
C GLY A 39 1.80 7.75 -4.64
N GLN A 40 1.66 8.95 -4.05
CA GLN A 40 1.35 9.08 -2.62
C GLN A 40 -0.02 8.43 -2.30
N ALA A 41 -1.04 8.70 -3.11
CA ALA A 41 -2.40 8.21 -2.86
C ALA A 41 -2.51 6.67 -2.87
N ILE A 42 -1.67 5.99 -3.66
CA ILE A 42 -1.70 4.52 -3.75
C ILE A 42 -0.96 3.84 -2.59
N THR A 43 -0.16 4.57 -1.80
CA THR A 43 0.65 4.01 -0.71
C THR A 43 -0.21 3.28 0.33
N TYR A 44 -1.39 3.81 0.66
CA TYR A 44 -2.33 3.18 1.59
C TYR A 44 -2.72 1.77 1.15
N GLN A 45 -3.13 1.63 -0.11
CA GLN A 45 -3.57 0.35 -0.65
C GLN A 45 -2.40 -0.61 -0.87
N ILE A 46 -1.27 -0.11 -1.40
CA ILE A 46 -0.07 -0.92 -1.62
C ILE A 46 0.50 -1.43 -0.29
N GLY A 47 0.64 -0.57 0.71
CA GLY A 47 1.13 -0.95 2.04
C GLY A 47 0.21 -1.98 2.72
N LYS A 48 -1.10 -1.78 2.64
CA LYS A 48 -2.08 -2.78 3.13
C LYS A 48 -1.89 -4.13 2.45
N LEU A 49 -1.81 -4.16 1.11
CA LEU A 49 -1.62 -5.40 0.35
C LEU A 49 -0.30 -6.09 0.73
N GLN A 50 0.79 -5.34 0.88
CA GLN A 50 2.09 -5.88 1.27
C GLN A 50 2.06 -6.49 2.68
N ILE A 51 1.48 -5.82 3.67
CA ILE A 51 1.35 -6.36 5.04
C ILE A 51 0.45 -7.60 5.06
N MET A 52 -0.66 -7.59 4.32
CA MET A 52 -1.57 -8.74 4.25
C MET A 52 -0.89 -9.95 3.60
N LYS A 53 -0.13 -9.75 2.52
CA LYS A 53 0.66 -10.80 1.87
C LYS A 53 1.71 -11.36 2.82
N PHE A 54 2.47 -10.49 3.48
CA PHE A 54 3.48 -10.87 4.45
C PHE A 54 2.89 -11.71 5.60
N LEU A 55 1.77 -11.28 6.19
CA LEU A 55 1.06 -12.04 7.22
C LEU A 55 0.64 -13.43 6.72
N ALA A 56 0.08 -13.51 5.51
CA ALA A 56 -0.36 -14.78 4.94
C ALA A 56 0.82 -15.75 4.73
N GLU A 57 1.93 -15.26 4.18
CA GLU A 57 3.15 -16.05 3.96
C GLU A 57 3.77 -16.50 5.29
N ALA A 58 3.84 -15.61 6.29
CA ALA A 58 4.30 -15.95 7.63
C ALA A 58 3.47 -17.08 8.25
N ARG A 59 2.14 -17.00 8.15
CA ARG A 59 1.22 -18.04 8.63
C ARG A 59 1.43 -19.37 7.91
N MET A 60 1.61 -19.33 6.59
CA MET A 60 1.84 -20.52 5.77
C MET A 60 3.17 -21.19 6.08
N GLN A 61 4.26 -20.42 6.20
CA GLN A 61 5.60 -20.95 6.44
C GLN A 61 5.77 -21.51 7.85
N GLN A 62 5.18 -20.89 8.86
CA GLN A 62 5.33 -21.31 10.26
C GLN A 62 4.33 -22.39 10.69
N GLY A 63 3.24 -22.59 9.94
CA GLY A 63 2.20 -23.56 10.29
C GLY A 63 1.74 -23.35 11.73
N ASP A 64 1.55 -24.43 12.47
CA ASP A 64 1.04 -24.41 13.86
C ASP A 64 1.90 -23.63 14.86
N LYS A 65 3.15 -23.30 14.50
CA LYS A 65 4.03 -22.45 15.32
C LYS A 65 3.76 -20.96 15.14
N PHE A 66 2.93 -20.58 14.18
CA PHE A 66 2.62 -19.17 13.92
C PHE A 66 1.93 -18.52 15.12
N ASN A 67 2.43 -17.34 15.50
CA ASN A 67 1.82 -16.51 16.53
C ASN A 67 1.57 -15.09 16.02
N LEU A 68 0.30 -14.67 16.00
CA LEU A 68 -0.10 -13.36 15.48
C LEU A 68 0.49 -12.19 16.28
N ARG A 69 0.60 -12.33 17.61
CA ARG A 69 1.21 -11.30 18.46
C ARG A 69 2.68 -11.15 18.13
N THR A 70 3.43 -12.24 18.05
CA THR A 70 4.86 -12.21 17.69
C THR A 70 5.10 -11.60 16.31
N PHE A 71 4.23 -11.88 15.33
CA PHE A 71 4.28 -11.22 14.02
C PHE A 71 4.07 -9.70 14.13
N HIS A 72 3.04 -9.25 14.84
CA HIS A 72 2.79 -7.81 15.03
C HIS A 72 3.93 -7.13 15.80
N ASP A 73 4.45 -7.77 16.84
CA ASP A 73 5.59 -7.25 17.61
C ASP A 73 6.80 -7.04 16.69
N PHE A 74 7.08 -8.00 15.78
CA PHE A 74 8.14 -7.87 14.79
C PHE A 74 7.91 -6.67 13.85
N VAL A 75 6.69 -6.53 13.30
CA VAL A 75 6.34 -5.43 12.39
C VAL A 75 6.53 -4.06 13.05
N TRP A 76 6.30 -3.94 14.35
CA TRP A 76 6.41 -2.67 15.06
C TRP A 76 7.82 -2.38 15.61
N LYS A 77 8.58 -3.41 16.01
CA LYS A 77 9.85 -3.25 16.75
C LYS A 77 10.90 -2.45 15.99
N ASN A 78 10.94 -2.58 14.67
CA ASN A 78 11.95 -1.95 13.81
C ASN A 78 11.51 -0.56 13.29
N GLY A 79 10.34 -0.07 13.70
CA GLY A 79 9.78 1.20 13.24
C GLY A 79 9.35 1.18 11.77
N ASN A 80 9.27 2.37 11.15
CA ASN A 80 8.78 2.55 9.79
C ASN A 80 9.84 2.21 8.73
N VAL A 81 10.20 0.92 8.63
CA VAL A 81 11.08 0.40 7.58
C VAL A 81 10.27 -0.15 6.40
N PRO A 82 10.83 -0.17 5.17
CA PRO A 82 10.18 -0.79 4.01
C PRO A 82 9.67 -2.20 4.31
N ILE A 83 8.41 -2.48 3.96
CA ILE A 83 7.77 -3.79 4.24
C ILE A 83 8.53 -4.93 3.54
N SER A 84 9.15 -4.68 2.39
CA SER A 84 9.98 -5.68 1.69
C SER A 84 11.22 -6.10 2.50
N LEU A 85 11.83 -5.19 3.26
CA LEU A 85 12.97 -5.52 4.12
C LEU A 85 12.52 -6.32 5.35
N GLN A 86 11.39 -5.93 5.97
CA GLN A 86 10.79 -6.68 7.07
C GLN A 86 10.43 -8.11 6.65
N ARG A 87 9.81 -8.25 5.47
CA ARG A 87 9.43 -9.54 4.90
C ARG A 87 10.67 -10.41 4.64
N TRP A 88 11.71 -9.84 4.06
CA TRP A 88 12.98 -10.54 3.82
C TRP A 88 13.60 -11.05 5.11
N GLU A 89 13.73 -10.19 6.12
CA GLU A 89 14.33 -10.56 7.41
C GLU A 89 13.52 -11.66 8.12
N TYR A 90 12.18 -11.57 8.09
CA TYR A 90 11.32 -12.50 8.81
C TYR A 90 11.14 -13.86 8.12
N LEU A 91 11.03 -13.87 6.79
CA LEU A 91 10.77 -15.09 6.01
C LEU A 91 12.04 -15.70 5.39
N GLY A 92 13.14 -14.95 5.35
CA GLY A 92 14.37 -15.34 4.67
C GLY A 92 14.28 -15.23 3.14
N ASP A 93 13.36 -14.42 2.62
CA ASP A 93 13.05 -14.32 1.19
C ASP A 93 13.41 -12.94 0.60
N ALA A 94 14.47 -12.92 -0.21
CA ALA A 94 15.03 -11.69 -0.78
C ALA A 94 14.41 -11.29 -2.14
N THR A 95 13.35 -11.95 -2.63
CA THR A 95 12.80 -11.69 -3.98
C THR A 95 12.32 -10.25 -4.20
N GLU A 96 11.97 -9.53 -3.13
CA GLU A 96 11.43 -8.16 -3.16
C GLU A 96 12.43 -7.10 -2.70
N VAL A 97 13.68 -7.49 -2.42
CA VAL A 97 14.76 -6.58 -2.04
C VAL A 97 15.52 -6.17 -3.30
N PRO A 98 15.65 -4.86 -3.59
CA PRO A 98 16.49 -4.40 -4.69
C PRO A 98 17.94 -4.89 -4.54
N LYS A 99 18.55 -5.29 -5.66
CA LYS A 99 19.97 -5.65 -5.72
C LYS A 99 20.85 -4.40 -5.76
#